data_AF-A0A2T5J4L5-F1
#
_entry.id   AF-A0A2T5J4L5-F1
#
_cell.length_a   1.000
_cell.length_b   1.000
_cell.length_c   1.000
_cell.angle_alpha   90.00
_cell.angle_beta   90.00
_cell.angle_gamma   90.00
#
_symmetry.space_group_name_H-M   'P 1'
#
loop_
_entity.id
_entity.type
_entity.pdbx_description
1 polymer ?
#
loop_
_entity_poly.entity_id
_entity_poly.type
_entity_poly.pdbx_seq_one_letter_code
_entity_poly.pdbx_strand_id
1 'polypeptide(L)'
;MEVIVAMIVLLVVFGLAMTIFTNVSRSTLSGQKVRAAALANDLMIQAEARHNFSATTFKQGTWRIETSIKPLADNPALSEFDIAVFDDVDQQIALMKKVIQPGP
;
A
#
# COMPACT_ATOMS: atom_id res chain seq x y z
N MET A 1 -9.55 49.10 10.22
CA MET A 1 -9.62 48.07 11.28
C MET A 1 -10.47 46.88 10.85
N GLU A 2 -11.67 47.09 10.30
CA GLU A 2 -12.60 46.03 9.92
C GLU A 2 -12.01 44.98 8.93
N VAL A 3 -11.31 45.43 7.88
CA VAL A 3 -10.65 44.55 6.90
C VAL A 3 -9.57 43.66 7.53
N ILE A 4 -8.84 44.19 8.51
CA ILE A 4 -7.76 43.46 9.18
C ILE A 4 -8.36 42.37 10.07
N VAL A 5 -9.43 42.70 10.80
CA VAL A 5 -10.14 41.72 11.64
C VAL A 5 -10.71 40.60 10.78
N ALA A 6 -11.32 40.92 9.64
CA ALA A 6 -11.83 39.92 8.69
C ALA A 6 -10.71 39.01 8.15
N MET A 7 -9.54 39.57 7.82
CA MET A 7 -8.39 38.80 7.34
C MET A 7 -7.86 37.83 8.40
N ILE A 8 -7.79 38.27 9.66
CA ILE A 8 -7.35 37.42 10.78
C ILE A 8 -8.34 36.27 11.00
N VAL A 9 -9.65 36.56 11.00
CA VAL A 9 -10.68 35.52 11.16
C VAL A 9 -10.59 34.48 10.05
N LEU A 10 -10.39 34.91 8.78
CA LEU A 10 -10.21 33.98 7.67
C LEU A 10 -8.98 33.08 7.84
N LEU A 11 -7.85 33.64 8.26
CA LEU A 11 -6.62 32.86 8.47
C LEU A 11 -6.82 31.78 9.55
N VAL A 12 -7.51 32.10 10.64
CA VAL A 12 -7.81 31.14 11.72
C VAL A 12 -8.72 30.02 11.22
N VAL A 13 -9.77 30.35 10.47
CA VAL A 13 -10.71 29.36 9.93
C VAL A 13 -10.01 28.43 8.92
N PHE A 14 -9.21 28.99 8.00
CA PHE A 14 -8.45 28.18 7.05
C PHE A 14 -7.41 27.28 7.74
N GLY A 15 -6.74 27.77 8.79
CA GLY A 15 -5.78 26.97 9.56
C GLY A 15 -6.43 25.77 10.26
N LEU A 16 -7.60 25.97 10.86
CA LEU A 16 -8.38 24.89 11.48
C LEU A 16 -8.86 23.88 10.43
N ALA A 17 -9.35 24.37 9.28
CA ALA A 17 -9.79 23.51 8.18
C ALA A 17 -8.65 22.62 7.63
N MET A 18 -7.46 23.17 7.40
CA MET A 18 -6.30 22.39 6.93
C MET A 18 -5.88 21.31 7.93
N THR A 19 -5.96 21.60 9.23
CA THR A 19 -5.60 20.64 10.28
C THR A 19 -6.56 19.44 10.28
N ILE A 20 -7.87 19.70 10.18
CA ILE A 20 -8.87 18.64 10.06
C ILE A 20 -8.66 17.83 8.78
N PHE A 21 -8.49 18.51 7.64
CA PHE A 21 -8.25 17.87 6.35
C PHE A 21 -7.06 16.91 6.40
N THR A 22 -5.93 17.38 6.91
CA THR A 22 -4.70 16.57 7.00
C THR A 22 -4.89 15.34 7.89
N ASN A 23 -5.58 15.48 9.02
CA ASN A 23 -5.84 14.37 9.93
C ASN A 23 -6.79 13.33 9.32
N VAL A 24 -7.84 13.76 8.64
CA VAL A 24 -8.79 12.88 7.95
C VAL A 24 -8.09 12.15 6.80
N SER A 25 -7.37 12.86 5.94
CA SER A 25 -6.62 12.25 4.84
C SER A 25 -5.59 11.23 5.33
N ARG A 26 -4.89 11.51 6.43
CA ARG A 26 -3.95 10.55 7.05
C ARG A 26 -4.66 9.30 7.57
N SER A 27 -5.82 9.46 8.21
CA SER A 27 -6.63 8.33 8.71
C SER A 27 -7.12 7.44 7.56
N THR A 28 -7.62 8.03 6.48
CA THR A 28 -8.05 7.28 5.28
C THR A 28 -6.87 6.52 4.66
N LEU A 29 -5.70 7.14 4.52
CA LEU A 29 -4.50 6.49 4.00
C LEU A 29 -4.08 5.31 4.88
N SER A 30 -4.14 5.46 6.21
CA SER A 30 -3.87 4.37 7.15
C SER A 30 -4.85 3.21 6.96
N GLY A 31 -6.15 3.50 6.79
CA GLY A 31 -7.16 2.48 6.52
C GLY A 31 -6.94 1.75 5.19
N GLN A 32 -6.56 2.47 4.14
CA GLN A 32 -6.21 1.87 2.85
C GLN A 32 -4.99 0.96 2.94
N LYS A 33 -3.94 1.38 3.65
CA LYS A 33 -2.74 0.55 3.89
C LYS A 33 -3.07 -0.75 4.63
N VAL A 34 -3.92 -0.69 5.66
CA VAL A 34 -4.34 -1.89 6.40
C VAL A 34 -5.09 -2.86 5.49
N ARG A 35 -6.01 -2.37 4.66
CA ARG A 35 -6.76 -3.22 3.72
C ARG A 35 -5.86 -3.78 2.61
N ALA A 36 -4.92 -2.99 2.09
CA ALA A 36 -3.96 -3.43 1.09
C ALA A 36 -3.01 -4.50 1.66
N ALA A 37 -2.58 -4.37 2.91
CA ALA A 37 -1.78 -5.39 3.60
C ALA A 37 -2.58 -6.68 3.82
N ALA A 38 -3.85 -6.57 4.22
CA ALA A 38 -4.74 -7.72 4.35
C ALA A 38 -4.94 -8.44 3.01
N LEU A 39 -5.09 -7.69 1.92
CA LEU A 39 -5.20 -8.24 0.58
C LEU A 39 -3.90 -8.95 0.15
N ALA A 40 -2.75 -8.31 0.34
CA ALA A 40 -1.46 -8.91 0.03
C ALA A 40 -1.24 -10.22 0.82
N ASN A 41 -1.67 -10.26 2.08
CA ASN A 41 -1.60 -11.45 2.91
C ASN A 41 -2.54 -12.56 2.40
N ASP A 42 -3.77 -12.24 2.04
CA ASP A 42 -4.71 -13.22 1.47
C ASP A 42 -4.18 -13.82 0.16
N LEU A 43 -3.63 -12.99 -0.72
CA LEU A 43 -2.99 -13.45 -1.96
C LEU A 43 -1.77 -14.34 -1.69
N MET A 44 -0.97 -14.01 -0.68
CA MET A 44 0.17 -14.84 -0.25
C MET A 44 -0.31 -16.22 0.22
N ILE A 45 -1.33 -16.26 1.08
CA ILE A 45 -1.92 -17.52 1.57
C ILE A 45 -2.49 -18.35 0.40
N GLN A 46 -3.16 -17.71 -0.56
CA GLN A 46 -3.67 -18.39 -1.75
C GLN A 46 -2.56 -18.93 -2.66
N ALA A 47 -1.48 -18.18 -2.86
CA ALA A 47 -0.32 -18.60 -3.62
C ALA A 47 0.34 -19.83 -2.97
N GLU A 48 0.47 -19.82 -1.65
CA GLU A 48 0.97 -20.96 -0.87
C GLU A 48 0.05 -22.18 -0.97
N ALA A 49 -1.25 -22.01 -0.76
CA ALA A 49 -2.21 -23.10 -0.81
C ALA A 49 -2.25 -23.79 -2.19
N ARG A 50 -1.95 -23.05 -3.26
CA ARG A 50 -1.92 -23.56 -4.65
C ARG A 50 -0.51 -23.92 -5.13
N HIS A 51 0.53 -23.70 -4.31
CA HIS A 51 1.93 -23.74 -4.73
C HIS A 51 2.20 -22.97 -6.05
N ASN A 52 1.43 -21.92 -6.30
CA ASN A 52 1.54 -21.12 -7.52
C ASN A 52 2.17 -19.77 -7.20
N PHE A 53 3.48 -19.76 -7.24
CA PHE A 53 4.27 -18.54 -7.16
C PHE A 53 4.63 -18.19 -8.60
N SER A 54 3.89 -17.25 -9.17
CA SER A 54 4.16 -16.70 -10.50
C SER A 54 4.33 -15.19 -10.40
N ALA A 55 5.27 -14.65 -11.18
CA ALA A 55 5.42 -13.21 -11.34
C ALA A 55 4.32 -12.68 -12.28
N THR A 56 3.45 -11.83 -11.76
CA THR A 56 2.27 -11.32 -12.47
C THR A 56 1.95 -9.90 -12.02
N THR A 57 1.32 -9.15 -12.90
CA THR A 57 0.77 -7.84 -12.56
C THR A 57 -0.70 -7.82 -12.91
N PHE A 58 -1.55 -7.47 -11.97
CA PHE A 58 -2.99 -7.37 -12.18
C PHE A 58 -3.60 -6.24 -11.38
N LYS A 59 -4.81 -5.83 -11.73
CA LYS A 59 -5.58 -4.82 -10.99
C LYS A 59 -6.73 -5.47 -10.26
N GLN A 60 -6.97 -5.03 -9.03
CA GLN A 60 -8.14 -5.41 -8.24
C GLN A 60 -8.80 -4.14 -7.68
N GLY A 61 -9.94 -3.79 -8.26
CA GLY A 61 -10.57 -2.49 -8.00
C GLY A 61 -9.66 -1.34 -8.46
N THR A 62 -9.34 -0.43 -7.55
CA THR A 62 -8.43 0.71 -7.80
C THR A 62 -6.96 0.39 -7.56
N TRP A 63 -6.64 -0.79 -6.99
CA TRP A 63 -5.26 -1.15 -6.66
C TRP A 63 -4.60 -1.95 -7.76
N ARG A 64 -3.32 -1.64 -7.99
CA ARG A 64 -2.45 -2.40 -8.88
C ARG A 64 -1.57 -3.31 -8.02
N ILE A 65 -1.57 -4.60 -8.31
CA ILE A 65 -0.85 -5.61 -7.55
C ILE A 65 0.24 -6.18 -8.46
N GLU A 66 1.45 -6.23 -7.94
CA GLU A 66 2.59 -6.85 -8.60
C GLU A 66 3.12 -7.98 -7.74
N THR A 67 3.27 -9.16 -8.33
CA THR A 67 3.95 -10.29 -7.74
C THR A 67 5.29 -10.49 -8.44
N SER A 68 6.35 -10.74 -7.67
CA SER A 68 7.68 -11.00 -8.25
C SER A 68 8.38 -12.09 -7.47
N ILE A 69 9.25 -12.85 -8.15
CA ILE A 69 10.06 -13.91 -7.57
C ILE A 69 11.51 -13.56 -7.84
N LYS A 70 12.32 -13.56 -6.79
CA LYS A 70 13.76 -13.27 -6.88
C LYS A 70 14.53 -14.40 -6.20
N PRO A 71 15.62 -14.90 -6.79
CA PRO A 71 16.46 -15.88 -6.12
C PRO A 71 17.08 -15.26 -4.86
N LEU A 72 17.17 -16.03 -3.78
CA LEU A 72 17.82 -15.57 -2.56
C LEU A 72 19.34 -15.72 -2.72
N ALA A 73 20.09 -14.61 -2.57
CA ALA A 73 21.52 -14.54 -2.90
C ALA A 73 22.36 -15.64 -2.20
N ASP A 74 22.01 -15.99 -0.97
CA ASP A 74 22.77 -16.94 -0.15
C ASP A 74 22.36 -18.41 -0.38
N ASN A 75 21.23 -18.68 -1.05
CA ASN A 75 20.77 -20.03 -1.30
C ASN A 75 19.95 -20.15 -2.61
N PRO A 76 20.51 -20.76 -3.67
CA PRO A 76 19.83 -20.88 -4.96
C PRO A 76 18.63 -21.82 -4.95
N ALA A 77 18.47 -22.64 -3.90
CA ALA A 77 17.27 -23.46 -3.70
C ALA A 77 16.10 -22.67 -3.10
N LEU A 78 16.33 -21.42 -2.69
CA LEU A 78 15.32 -20.54 -2.10
C LEU A 78 15.07 -19.34 -3.01
N SER A 79 13.83 -18.86 -2.99
CA SER A 79 13.43 -17.63 -3.66
C SER A 79 12.60 -16.77 -2.72
N GLU A 80 12.72 -15.46 -2.85
CA GLU A 80 11.85 -14.49 -2.22
C GLU A 80 10.68 -14.19 -3.16
N PHE A 81 9.47 -14.46 -2.71
CA PHE A 81 8.23 -14.05 -3.36
C PHE A 81 7.73 -12.75 -2.73
N ASP A 82 7.66 -11.71 -3.56
CA ASP A 82 7.20 -10.38 -3.19
C ASP A 82 5.80 -10.15 -3.76
N ILE A 83 4.89 -9.60 -2.95
CA ILE A 83 3.60 -9.05 -3.37
C ILE A 83 3.56 -7.58 -2.99
N ALA A 84 3.62 -6.70 -3.98
CA ALA A 84 3.50 -5.26 -3.83
C ALA A 84 2.11 -4.79 -4.24
N VAL A 85 1.51 -3.90 -3.45
CA VAL A 85 0.23 -3.26 -3.75
C VAL A 85 0.45 -1.77 -3.89
N PHE A 86 0.00 -1.24 -5.01
CA PHE A 86 0.07 0.16 -5.40
C PHE A 86 -1.33 0.76 -5.47
N ASP A 87 -1.46 2.02 -5.09
CA ASP A 87 -2.69 2.79 -5.26
C ASP A 87 -2.83 3.35 -6.68
N ASP A 88 -3.84 4.19 -6.87
CA ASP A 88 -4.18 4.84 -8.13
C ASP A 88 -3.18 5.92 -8.59
N VAL A 89 -2.30 6.38 -7.69
CA VAL A 89 -1.22 7.33 -7.98
C VAL A 89 0.15 6.64 -8.06
N ASP A 90 0.16 5.31 -8.23
CA ASP A 90 1.36 4.46 -8.29
C ASP A 90 2.24 4.50 -7.03
N GLN A 91 1.69 4.95 -5.89
CA GLN A 91 2.37 4.86 -4.61
C GLN A 91 2.23 3.45 -4.04
N GLN A 92 3.35 2.85 -3.65
CA GLN A 92 3.34 1.57 -2.94
C GLN A 92 2.71 1.74 -1.55
N ILE A 93 1.56 1.11 -1.33
CA ILE A 93 0.80 1.18 -0.08
C ILE A 93 0.98 -0.07 0.80
N ALA A 94 1.36 -1.20 0.22
CA ALA A 94 1.73 -2.41 0.96
C ALA A 94 2.79 -3.23 0.21
N LEU A 95 3.61 -3.97 0.97
CA LEU A 95 4.55 -4.95 0.45
C LEU A 95 4.60 -6.13 1.41
N MET A 96 4.40 -7.33 0.88
CA MET A 96 4.55 -8.58 1.60
C MET A 96 5.68 -9.37 0.95
N LYS A 97 6.55 -9.95 1.76
CA LYS A 97 7.68 -10.76 1.30
C LYS A 97 7.67 -12.09 2.00
N LYS A 98 7.96 -13.16 1.27
CA LYS A 98 8.12 -14.49 1.88
C LYS A 98 9.19 -15.29 1.16
N VAL A 99 10.04 -15.94 1.95
CA VAL A 99 10.98 -16.93 1.42
C VAL A 99 10.24 -18.22 1.17
N ILE A 100 10.33 -18.71 -0.06
CA ILE A 100 9.73 -19.94 -0.54
C ILE A 100 10.82 -20.83 -1.14
N GLN A 101 10.57 -22.13 -1.13
CA GLN A 101 11.27 -23.05 -2.00
C GLN A 101 10.42 -23.18 -3.26
N PRO A 102 10.83 -22.64 -4.43
CA PRO A 102 10.09 -22.88 -5.67
C PRO A 102 10.04 -24.39 -5.89
N GLY A 103 8.83 -24.92 -6.07
CA GLY A 103 8.64 -26.34 -6.37
C GLY A 103 9.36 -26.75 -7.66
N PRO A 104 9.57 -28.06 -7.89
CA PRO A 104 10.18 -28.57 -9.10
C PRO A 104 9.43 -28.19 -10.38
#